data_AF-A0A971WIH8-F1
#
_entry.id   AF-A0A971WIH8-F1
#
_cell.length_a   1.000
_cell.length_b   1.000
_cell.length_c   1.000
_cell.angle_alpha   90.00
_cell.angle_beta   90.00
_cell.angle_gamma   90.00
#
_symmetry.space_group_name_H-M   'P 1'
#
loop_
_entity.id
_entity.type
_entity.pdbx_description
1 polymer ?
#
loop_
_entity_poly.entity_id
_entity_poly.type
_entity_poly.pdbx_seq_one_letter_code
_entity_poly.pdbx_strand_id
1 'polypeptide(L)'
;VYKILNNISYVKVVAPLLLVILVLIFFAPEEFVSIAMDSASATTGPVNIPLNMALAIGLAKVLENVDPLLSGFGIVGLTSVGAVISVLILGILTRI
;
A
#
# COMPACT_ATOMS: atom_id res chain seq x y z
N VAL A 1 8.89 -3.98 -0.90
CA VAL A 1 10.24 -4.49 -1.28
C VAL A 1 10.17 -5.76 -2.14
N TYR A 2 9.44 -6.82 -1.74
CA TYR A 2 9.32 -8.08 -2.50
C TYR A 2 8.99 -7.92 -4.01
N LYS A 3 8.07 -7.00 -4.36
CA LYS A 3 7.75 -6.66 -5.77
C LYS A 3 9.00 -6.23 -6.57
N ILE A 4 9.82 -5.37 -5.98
CA ILE A 4 11.00 -4.79 -6.66
C ILE A 4 12.02 -5.89 -6.91
N LEU A 5 12.27 -6.76 -5.91
CA LEU A 5 13.23 -7.86 -6.03
C LEU A 5 12.89 -8.86 -7.14
N ASN A 6 11.61 -9.12 -7.37
CA ASN A 6 11.14 -10.07 -8.39
C ASN A 6 10.72 -9.40 -9.71
N ASN A 7 10.98 -8.10 -9.88
CA ASN A 7 10.55 -7.29 -11.04
C ASN A 7 9.08 -7.52 -11.44
N ILE A 8 8.19 -7.61 -10.44
CA ILE A 8 6.76 -7.85 -10.68
C ILE A 8 6.09 -6.51 -11.02
N SER A 9 5.29 -6.49 -12.08
CA SER A 9 4.51 -5.29 -12.44
C SER A 9 3.63 -4.83 -11.28
N TYR A 10 3.61 -3.52 -11.03
CA TYR A 10 2.84 -2.90 -9.94
C TYR A 10 1.36 -3.29 -9.98
N VAL A 11 0.79 -3.32 -11.20
CA VAL A 11 -0.62 -3.64 -11.43
C VAL A 11 -0.96 -5.04 -10.90
N LYS A 12 -0.06 -6.02 -11.07
CA LYS A 12 -0.27 -7.40 -10.61
C LYS A 12 -0.33 -7.52 -9.09
N VAL A 13 0.25 -6.57 -8.36
CA VAL A 13 0.24 -6.56 -6.89
C VAL A 13 -0.93 -5.74 -6.36
N VAL A 14 -1.19 -4.56 -6.92
CA VAL A 14 -2.23 -3.67 -6.42
C VAL A 14 -3.65 -4.16 -6.77
N ALA A 15 -3.86 -4.73 -7.95
CA ALA A 15 -5.16 -5.20 -8.38
C ALA A 15 -5.80 -6.24 -7.43
N PRO A 16 -5.10 -7.33 -7.02
CA PRO A 16 -5.67 -8.27 -6.05
C PRO A 16 -5.87 -7.63 -4.66
N LEU A 17 -5.00 -6.70 -4.24
CA LEU A 17 -5.17 -5.99 -2.96
C LEU A 17 -6.40 -5.09 -2.96
N LEU A 18 -6.73 -4.45 -4.07
CA LEU A 18 -7.96 -3.66 -4.22
C LEU A 18 -9.20 -4.55 -4.18
N LEU A 19 -9.15 -5.74 -4.80
CA LEU A 19 -10.22 -6.73 -4.67
C LEU A 19 -10.40 -7.18 -3.22
N VAL A 20 -9.29 -7.41 -2.50
CA VAL A 20 -9.33 -7.75 -1.06
C VAL A 20 -9.97 -6.62 -0.27
N ILE A 21 -9.58 -5.36 -0.47
CA ILE A 21 -10.23 -4.20 0.19
C ILE A 21 -11.73 -4.19 -0.08
N LEU A 22 -12.14 -4.38 -1.34
CA LEU A 22 -13.55 -4.39 -1.73
C LEU A 22 -14.33 -5.48 -0.99
N VAL A 23 -13.74 -6.67 -0.83
CA VAL A 23 -14.33 -7.75 -0.03
C VAL A 23 -14.40 -7.37 1.45
N LEU A 24 -13.31 -6.85 2.03
CA LEU A 24 -13.25 -6.50 3.46
C LEU A 24 -14.26 -5.42 3.85
N ILE A 25 -14.54 -4.46 2.96
CA ILE A 25 -15.52 -3.39 3.21
C ILE A 25 -16.92 -3.98 3.50
N PHE A 26 -17.31 -5.09 2.89
CA PHE A 26 -18.60 -5.74 3.17
C PHE A 26 -18.68 -6.36 4.57
N PHE A 27 -17.54 -6.67 5.19
CA PHE A 27 -17.47 -7.29 6.52
C PHE A 27 -17.15 -6.30 7.63
N ALA A 28 -16.55 -5.15 7.31
CA ALA A 28 -16.16 -4.14 8.28
C ALA A 28 -17.34 -3.23 8.68
N PRO A 29 -17.40 -2.75 9.94
CA PRO A 29 -18.38 -1.74 10.34
C PRO A 29 -18.16 -0.40 9.59
N GLU A 30 -19.23 0.35 9.32
CA GLU A 30 -19.18 1.61 8.54
C GLU A 30 -18.20 2.66 9.11
N GLU A 31 -18.11 2.73 10.44
CA GLU A 31 -17.19 3.63 11.14
C GLU A 31 -15.73 3.32 10.80
N PHE A 32 -15.38 2.04 10.76
CA PHE A 32 -14.03 1.59 10.42
C PHE A 32 -13.71 1.76 8.94
N VAL A 33 -14.71 1.71 8.05
CA VAL A 33 -14.49 2.01 6.62
C VAL A 33 -14.05 3.45 6.45
N SER A 34 -14.70 4.39 7.15
CA SER A 34 -14.33 5.81 7.12
C SER A 34 -12.93 6.05 7.67
N ILE A 35 -12.61 5.42 8.81
CA ILE A 35 -11.27 5.50 9.42
C ILE A 35 -10.21 4.86 8.51
N ALA A 36 -10.51 3.75 7.86
CA ALA A 36 -9.59 3.07 6.95
C ALA A 36 -9.23 3.98 5.77
N MET A 37 -10.20 4.70 5.21
CA MET A 37 -9.94 5.64 4.12
C MET A 37 -9.09 6.83 4.56
N ASP A 38 -9.30 7.36 5.76
CA ASP A 38 -8.47 8.44 6.30
C ASP A 38 -7.05 7.96 6.64
N SER A 39 -6.92 6.71 7.09
CA SER A 39 -5.61 6.09 7.36
C SER A 39 -4.72 5.98 6.13
N ALA A 40 -5.29 5.90 4.93
CA ALA A 40 -4.53 5.95 3.69
C ALA A 40 -3.80 7.30 3.55
N SER A 41 -4.46 8.41 3.92
CA SER A 41 -3.89 9.76 3.90
C SER A 41 -2.75 9.91 4.90
N ALA A 42 -2.83 9.27 6.06
CA ALA A 42 -1.76 9.31 7.08
C ALA A 42 -0.41 8.79 6.55
N THR A 43 -0.42 7.94 5.52
CA THR A 43 0.79 7.43 4.87
C THR A 43 1.42 8.42 3.88
N THR A 44 0.77 9.54 3.56
CA THR A 44 1.23 10.54 2.57
C THR A 44 2.01 11.71 3.18
N GLY A 45 2.53 11.55 4.40
CA GLY A 45 3.25 12.61 5.10
C GLY A 45 4.53 13.09 4.39
N PRO A 46 4.95 14.34 4.63
CA PRO A 46 6.12 14.96 4.01
C PRO A 46 7.44 14.25 4.33
N VAL A 47 7.46 13.40 5.37
CA VAL A 47 8.61 12.56 5.73
C VAL A 47 8.52 11.16 5.13
N ASN A 48 7.32 10.55 5.13
CA ASN A 48 7.13 9.15 4.74
C ASN A 48 7.31 8.95 3.22
N ILE A 49 6.81 9.87 2.40
CA ILE A 49 6.91 9.77 0.95
C ILE A 49 8.37 9.82 0.47
N PRO A 50 9.18 10.85 0.83
CA PRO A 50 10.58 10.90 0.40
C PRO A 50 11.39 9.72 0.90
N LEU A 51 11.15 9.26 2.14
CA LEU A 51 11.83 8.09 2.71
C LEU A 51 11.53 6.81 1.91
N ASN A 52 10.25 6.51 1.69
CA ASN A 52 9.83 5.32 0.94
C ASN A 52 10.30 5.36 -0.51
N MET A 53 10.26 6.54 -1.12
CA MET A 53 10.73 6.75 -2.49
C MET A 53 12.25 6.60 -2.58
N ALA A 54 13.03 7.17 -1.66
CA ALA A 54 14.48 7.02 -1.62
C ALA A 54 14.90 5.55 -1.46
N LEU A 55 14.20 4.80 -0.58
CA LEU A 55 14.44 3.37 -0.39
C LEU A 55 14.11 2.57 -1.65
N ALA A 56 12.97 2.82 -2.28
CA ALA A 56 12.56 2.16 -3.51
C ALA A 56 13.52 2.42 -4.68
N ILE A 57 13.91 3.69 -4.88
CA ILE A 57 14.83 4.11 -5.93
C ILE A 57 16.22 3.55 -5.68
N GLY A 58 16.69 3.58 -4.43
CA GLY A 58 17.98 3.00 -4.03
C GLY A 58 18.06 1.51 -4.36
N LEU A 59 17.00 0.76 -4.05
CA LEU A 59 16.89 -0.65 -4.42
C LEU A 59 16.80 -0.85 -5.94
N ALA A 60 15.95 -0.09 -6.63
CA ALA A 60 15.77 -0.21 -8.07
C ALA A 60 17.06 0.07 -8.88
N LYS A 61 17.96 0.92 -8.38
CA LYS A 61 19.27 1.19 -9.01
C LYS A 61 20.21 -0.02 -9.03
N VAL A 62 20.03 -0.98 -8.12
CA VAL A 62 20.87 -2.18 -8.04
C VAL A 62 20.31 -3.31 -8.92
N LEU A 63 19.03 -3.23 -9.32
CA LEU A 63 18.39 -4.20 -10.20
C LEU A 63 18.38 -3.72 -11.65
N GLU A 64 18.83 -4.57 -12.57
CA GLU A 64 18.72 -4.31 -14.01
C GLU A 64 17.25 -4.41 -14.47
N ASN A 65 16.85 -3.55 -15.42
CA ASN A 65 15.51 -3.52 -16.03
C ASN A 65 14.35 -3.17 -15.07
N VAL A 66 14.62 -2.43 -13.99
CA VAL A 66 13.59 -1.89 -13.09
C VAL A 66 13.55 -0.37 -13.22
N ASP A 67 12.38 0.18 -13.54
CA ASP A 67 12.18 1.64 -13.54
C ASP A 67 12.18 2.18 -12.08
N PRO A 68 13.10 3.08 -11.71
CA PRO A 68 13.21 3.61 -10.35
C PRO A 68 12.00 4.45 -9.93
N LEU A 69 11.39 5.22 -10.85
CA LEU A 69 10.24 6.07 -10.56
C LEU A 69 8.99 5.22 -10.33
N LEU A 70 8.73 4.24 -11.20
CA LEU A 70 7.63 3.28 -11.03
C LEU A 70 7.79 2.43 -9.76
N SER A 71 9.03 2.17 -9.35
CA SER A 71 9.32 1.50 -8.07
C SER A 71 9.04 2.42 -6.88
N GLY A 72 9.48 3.68 -6.96
CA GLY A 72 9.20 4.74 -5.98
C GLY A 72 7.72 4.91 -5.70
N PHE A 73 6.96 5.35 -6.70
CA PHE A 73 5.52 5.55 -6.56
C PHE A 73 4.78 4.24 -6.25
N GLY A 74 5.27 3.11 -6.76
CA GLY A 74 4.70 1.80 -6.48
C GLY A 74 4.79 1.40 -4.99
N ILE A 75 5.91 1.66 -4.31
CA ILE A 75 6.01 1.42 -2.85
C ILE A 75 5.05 2.34 -2.10
N VAL A 76 5.02 3.63 -2.46
CA VAL A 76 4.15 4.61 -1.77
C VAL A 76 2.68 4.17 -1.84
N GLY A 77 2.19 3.78 -3.03
CA GLY A 77 0.84 3.27 -3.18
C GLY A 77 0.58 1.98 -2.39
N LEU A 78 1.55 1.07 -2.34
CA LEU A 78 1.43 -0.17 -1.54
C LEU A 78 1.36 0.12 -0.03
N THR A 79 2.09 1.12 0.45
CA THR A 79 2.01 1.51 1.86
C THR A 79 0.64 2.07 2.24
N SER A 80 0.01 2.84 1.37
CA SER A 80 -1.36 3.35 1.60
C SER A 80 -2.39 2.23 1.59
N VAL A 81 -2.34 1.33 0.60
CA VAL A 81 -3.22 0.16 0.51
C VAL A 81 -3.07 -0.76 1.73
N GLY A 82 -1.84 -0.95 2.21
CA GLY A 82 -1.57 -1.72 3.42
C GLY A 82 -2.20 -1.12 4.68
N ALA A 83 -2.19 0.22 4.83
CA ALA A 83 -2.83 0.91 5.94
C ALA A 83 -4.35 0.69 5.94
N VAL A 84 -5.00 0.85 4.78
CA VAL A 84 -6.43 0.60 4.61
C VAL A 84 -6.79 -0.83 5.04
N ILE A 85 -6.07 -1.82 4.52
CA ILE A 85 -6.31 -3.24 4.85
C ILE A 85 -6.11 -3.48 6.36
N SER A 86 -5.09 -2.89 6.96
CA SER A 86 -4.80 -3.06 8.39
C SER A 86 -5.93 -2.54 9.26
N VAL A 87 -6.49 -1.37 8.93
CA VAL A 87 -7.62 -0.77 9.67
C VAL A 87 -8.92 -1.54 9.43
N LEU A 88 -9.18 -2.00 8.20
CA LEU A 88 -10.36 -2.83 7.92
C LEU A 88 -10.31 -4.16 8.69
N ILE A 89 -9.15 -4.82 8.70
CA ILE A 89 -8.94 -6.05 9.49
C ILE A 89 -9.14 -5.76 10.97
N LEU A 90 -8.58 -4.65 11.47
CA LEU A 90 -8.76 -4.26 12.86
C LEU A 90 -10.25 -4.09 13.19
N GLY A 91 -11.00 -3.36 12.37
CA GLY A 91 -12.44 -3.17 12.57
C GLY A 91 -13.25 -4.46 12.59
N ILE A 92 -12.91 -5.41 11.70
CA ILE A 92 -13.53 -6.74 11.67
C ILE A 92 -13.20 -7.53 12.95
N LEU A 93 -11.96 -7.43 13.44
CA LEU A 93 -11.50 -8.18 14.61
C LEU A 93 -12.04 -7.62 15.91
N THR A 94 -12.06 -6.29 16.06
CA THR A 94 -12.56 -5.65 17.27
C THR A 94 -14.07 -5.72 17.40
N ARG A 95 -14.82 -5.78 16.27
CA ARG A 95 -16.27 -5.99 16.20
C ARG A 95 -17.06 -5.34 17.35
N ILE A 96 -16.69 -4.11 17.69
CA ILE A 96 -17.42 -3.23 18.62
C ILE A 96 -18.58 -2.63 17.85
#